data_AF-A0A0B8P074-F1
#
_entry.id   AF-A0A0B8P074-F1
#
_cell.length_a   1.000
_cell.length_b   1.000
_cell.length_c   1.000
_cell.angle_alpha   90.00
_cell.angle_beta   90.00
_cell.angle_gamma   90.00
#
_symmetry.space_group_name_H-M   'P 1'
#
loop_
_entity.id
_entity.type
_entity.pdbx_description
1 polymer ?
#
loop_
_entity_poly.entity_id
_entity_poly.type
_entity_poly.pdbx_seq_one_letter_code
_entity_poly.pdbx_strand_id
1 'polypeptide(L)'
;MKPENHRPFNTIRALKRFDNLVYEKESFCVKNPIFNETRSLAGQRTIDTLYAFHSSPEIKGFQKRRMLLYVVLLKAVILNQNKTASIESKLGELIEFCILDLEKFPKTELYFAWKLMKYGKSLRFFDPVSQIGKKTKGKLRGMSWDIFALRYQETMASKSYEGDFFIPFFASFDNRFVELTKACPIRAVLIDEVGENVITIQLDEIEFQTELTNSMSSEMLAELNNSTKKLARMNKPLTEDKLIAVGNKLEVQLEEYC
;
A
#
# COMPACT_ATOMS: atom_id res chain seq x y z
N MET A 1 -11.24 -8.69 -12.89
CA MET A 1 -10.14 -8.65 -13.89
C MET A 1 -10.76 -8.40 -15.26
N LYS A 2 -10.10 -7.66 -16.16
CA LYS A 2 -10.54 -7.64 -17.57
C LYS A 2 -10.46 -9.07 -18.10
N PRO A 3 -11.48 -9.59 -18.79
CA PRO A 3 -11.53 -10.99 -19.25
C PRO A 3 -10.28 -11.42 -20.06
N GLU A 4 -9.61 -10.46 -20.71
CA GLU A 4 -8.48 -10.71 -21.61
C GLU A 4 -7.10 -10.41 -21.01
N ASN A 5 -7.00 -10.01 -19.73
CA ASN A 5 -5.69 -9.71 -19.15
C ASN A 5 -4.96 -10.99 -18.71
N HIS A 6 -4.36 -11.68 -19.68
CA HIS A 6 -3.58 -12.90 -19.45
C HIS A 6 -2.20 -12.63 -18.82
N ARG A 7 -1.82 -11.37 -18.58
CA ARG A 7 -0.48 -11.02 -18.09
C ARG A 7 -0.14 -11.68 -16.74
N PRO A 8 -0.97 -11.63 -15.69
CA PRO A 8 -0.64 -12.26 -14.41
C PRO A 8 -0.42 -13.77 -14.53
N PHE A 9 -1.29 -14.46 -15.27
CA PHE A 9 -1.13 -15.88 -15.57
C PHE A 9 0.17 -16.15 -16.31
N ASN A 10 0.46 -15.42 -17.39
CA ASN A 10 1.68 -15.60 -18.17
C ASN A 10 2.95 -15.33 -17.36
N THR A 11 2.94 -14.32 -16.50
CA THR A 11 4.05 -14.02 -15.60
C THR A 11 4.28 -15.15 -14.60
N ILE A 12 3.24 -15.61 -13.90
CA ILE A 12 3.38 -16.69 -12.92
C ILE A 12 3.80 -17.99 -13.62
N ARG A 13 3.24 -18.29 -14.79
CA ARG A 13 3.64 -19.45 -15.60
C ARG A 13 5.09 -19.38 -16.02
N ALA A 14 5.58 -18.21 -16.43
CA ALA A 14 6.98 -18.03 -16.76
C ALA A 14 7.88 -18.29 -15.54
N LEU A 15 7.53 -17.76 -14.37
CA LEU A 15 8.26 -18.01 -13.11
C LEU A 15 8.25 -19.49 -12.72
N LYS A 16 7.08 -20.15 -12.73
CA LYS A 16 6.97 -21.58 -12.43
C LYS A 16 7.78 -22.44 -13.38
N ARG A 17 7.80 -22.08 -14.67
CA ARG A 17 8.62 -22.79 -15.66
C ARG A 17 10.11 -22.54 -15.43
N PHE A 18 10.49 -21.36 -14.97
CA PHE A 18 11.88 -21.03 -14.64
C PHE A 18 12.44 -21.90 -13.50
N ASP A 19 11.60 -22.32 -12.54
CA ASP A 19 11.99 -23.30 -11.50
C ASP A 19 12.45 -24.65 -12.09
N ASN A 20 12.07 -24.95 -13.34
CA ASN A 20 12.45 -26.16 -14.08
C ASN A 20 13.45 -25.86 -15.22
N LEU A 21 14.13 -24.72 -15.18
CA LEU A 21 15.17 -24.38 -16.15
C LEU A 21 16.36 -25.32 -15.99
N VAL A 22 16.77 -25.96 -17.08
CA VAL A 22 18.04 -26.68 -17.13
C VAL A 22 19.15 -25.66 -17.35
N TYR A 23 19.92 -25.39 -16.30
CA TYR A 23 21.03 -24.46 -16.33
C TYR A 23 22.36 -25.19 -16.16
N GLU A 24 23.14 -25.20 -17.23
CA GLU A 24 24.55 -25.61 -17.25
C GLU A 24 25.34 -24.47 -17.89
N LYS A 25 26.35 -23.95 -17.19
CA LYS A 25 27.02 -22.70 -17.56
C LYS A 25 27.62 -22.74 -18.96
N GLU A 26 28.15 -23.88 -19.37
CA GLU A 26 28.86 -24.09 -20.63
C GLU A 26 27.93 -24.34 -21.82
N SER A 27 26.73 -24.86 -21.59
CA SER A 27 25.78 -25.28 -22.64
C SER A 27 24.49 -24.44 -22.69
N PHE A 28 24.29 -23.53 -21.73
CA PHE A 28 23.10 -22.70 -21.62
C PHE A 28 22.96 -21.72 -22.79
N CYS A 29 21.84 -21.83 -23.51
CA CYS A 29 21.48 -20.93 -24.61
C CYS A 29 20.31 -20.03 -24.22
N VAL A 30 20.55 -18.73 -24.03
CA VAL A 30 19.51 -17.74 -23.70
C VAL A 30 18.40 -17.67 -24.77
N LYS A 31 18.74 -17.91 -26.05
CA LYS A 31 17.77 -17.86 -27.16
C LYS A 31 16.88 -19.11 -27.22
N ASN A 32 17.36 -20.24 -26.69
CA ASN A 32 16.61 -21.50 -26.68
C ASN A 32 16.82 -22.25 -25.36
N PRO A 33 16.25 -21.74 -24.24
CA PRO A 33 16.40 -22.36 -22.94
C PRO A 33 15.66 -23.71 -22.89
N ILE A 34 16.32 -24.71 -22.33
CA ILE A 34 15.76 -26.05 -22.12
C ILE A 34 15.11 -26.10 -20.73
N PHE A 35 13.95 -26.74 -20.64
CA PHE A 35 13.23 -26.90 -19.38
C PHE A 35 12.84 -28.36 -19.19
N ASN A 36 12.93 -28.85 -17.96
CA ASN A 36 12.51 -30.22 -17.57
C ASN A 36 10.99 -30.40 -17.53
N GLU A 37 10.23 -29.37 -17.94
CA GLU A 37 8.78 -29.34 -17.86
C GLU A 37 8.15 -28.75 -19.13
N THR A 38 7.01 -29.32 -19.52
CA THR A 38 6.19 -28.81 -20.62
C THR A 38 5.44 -27.52 -20.24
N ARG A 39 5.05 -26.73 -21.24
CA ARG A 39 4.24 -25.52 -21.02
C ARG A 39 2.87 -25.81 -20.42
N SER A 40 2.32 -27.00 -20.68
CA SER A 40 1.00 -27.42 -20.18
C SER A 40 1.04 -27.66 -18.66
N LEU A 41 2.03 -28.43 -18.20
CA LEU A 41 2.24 -28.70 -16.77
C LEU A 41 2.52 -27.42 -15.97
N ALA A 42 3.38 -26.54 -16.50
CA ALA A 42 3.60 -25.22 -15.91
C ALA A 42 2.31 -24.38 -15.85
N GLY A 43 1.45 -24.51 -16.87
CA GLY A 43 0.12 -23.90 -16.92
C GLY A 43 -0.78 -24.40 -15.79
N GLN A 44 -0.85 -25.72 -15.56
CA GLN A 44 -1.64 -26.29 -14.48
C GLN A 44 -1.16 -25.80 -13.10
N ARG A 45 0.14 -25.87 -12.83
CA ARG A 45 0.72 -25.34 -11.57
C ARG A 45 0.44 -23.85 -11.37
N THR A 46 0.36 -23.09 -12.46
CA THR A 46 -0.02 -21.67 -12.42
C THR A 46 -1.48 -21.49 -12.00
N ILE A 47 -2.39 -22.30 -12.55
CA ILE A 47 -3.80 -22.29 -12.16
C ILE A 47 -3.92 -22.60 -10.67
N ASP A 48 -3.29 -23.69 -10.21
CA ASP A 48 -3.34 -24.12 -8.81
C ASP A 48 -2.77 -23.05 -7.88
N THR A 49 -1.65 -22.44 -8.27
CA THR A 49 -1.03 -21.31 -7.54
C THR A 49 -2.00 -20.13 -7.47
N LEU A 50 -2.59 -19.72 -8.59
CA LEU A 50 -3.53 -18.59 -8.61
C LEU A 50 -4.75 -18.87 -7.74
N TYR A 51 -5.31 -20.07 -7.79
CA TYR A 51 -6.42 -20.47 -6.91
C TYR A 51 -6.04 -20.40 -5.44
N ALA A 52 -4.89 -20.97 -5.06
CA ALA A 52 -4.39 -20.91 -3.68
C ALA A 52 -4.14 -19.47 -3.20
N PHE A 53 -3.58 -18.61 -4.07
CA PHE A 53 -3.38 -17.19 -3.76
C PHE A 53 -4.71 -16.45 -3.59
N HIS A 54 -5.71 -16.71 -4.44
CA HIS A 54 -7.01 -16.05 -4.35
C HIS A 54 -7.83 -16.51 -3.13
N SER A 55 -7.68 -17.75 -2.70
CA SER A 55 -8.40 -18.28 -1.53
C SER A 55 -7.71 -17.96 -0.20
N SER A 56 -6.41 -17.63 -0.21
CA SER A 56 -5.60 -17.36 0.98
C SER A 56 -6.16 -16.21 1.85
N PRO A 57 -6.43 -16.44 3.15
CA PRO A 57 -6.83 -15.40 4.09
C PRO A 57 -5.82 -14.25 4.19
N GLU A 58 -4.52 -14.58 4.11
CA GLU A 58 -3.45 -13.60 4.17
C GLU A 58 -3.51 -12.63 2.98
N ILE A 59 -3.70 -13.17 1.78
CA ILE A 59 -3.81 -12.36 0.55
C ILE A 59 -5.06 -11.47 0.59
N LYS A 60 -6.18 -11.97 1.10
CA LYS A 60 -7.38 -11.15 1.35
C LYS A 60 -7.09 -10.02 2.34
N GLY A 61 -6.35 -10.32 3.41
CA GLY A 61 -5.87 -9.32 4.36
C GLY A 61 -5.01 -8.23 3.68
N PHE A 62 -4.12 -8.61 2.77
CA PHE A 62 -3.31 -7.66 2.01
C PHE A 62 -4.13 -6.80 1.05
N GLN A 63 -5.08 -7.40 0.34
CA GLN A 63 -5.99 -6.65 -0.54
C GLN A 63 -6.80 -5.62 0.25
N LYS A 64 -7.28 -5.99 1.44
CA LYS A 64 -7.98 -5.08 2.36
C LYS A 64 -7.08 -3.94 2.84
N ARG A 65 -5.85 -4.22 3.28
CA ARG A 65 -4.89 -3.17 3.71
C ARG A 65 -4.54 -2.21 2.58
N ARG A 66 -4.30 -2.73 1.36
CA ARG A 66 -4.13 -1.90 0.17
C ARG A 66 -5.37 -1.07 -0.14
N MET A 67 -6.57 -1.63 0.02
CA MET A 67 -7.82 -0.88 -0.23
C MET A 67 -7.99 0.28 0.77
N LEU A 68 -7.65 0.07 2.05
CA LEU A 68 -7.59 1.15 3.04
C LEU A 68 -6.65 2.27 2.61
N LEU A 69 -5.43 1.93 2.21
CA LEU A 69 -4.47 2.89 1.67
C LEU A 69 -5.03 3.63 0.45
N TYR A 70 -5.67 2.92 -0.48
CA TYR A 70 -6.30 3.51 -1.66
C TYR A 70 -7.38 4.53 -1.29
N VAL A 71 -8.26 4.20 -0.34
CA VAL A 71 -9.33 5.08 0.14
C VAL A 71 -8.76 6.33 0.81
N VAL A 72 -7.73 6.19 1.64
CA VAL A 72 -7.04 7.33 2.28
C VAL A 72 -6.40 8.25 1.23
N LEU A 73 -5.70 7.67 0.23
CA LEU A 73 -5.10 8.44 -0.86
C LEU A 73 -6.15 9.13 -1.75
N LEU A 74 -7.29 8.49 -2.03
CA LEU A 74 -8.40 9.09 -2.75
C LEU A 74 -8.90 10.35 -2.04
N LYS A 75 -9.25 10.23 -0.75
CA LYS A 75 -9.71 11.36 0.05
C LYS A 75 -8.63 12.45 0.09
N ALA A 76 -7.37 12.09 0.28
CA ALA A 76 -6.26 13.03 0.27
C ALA A 76 -6.15 13.84 -1.03
N VAL A 77 -6.28 13.19 -2.20
CA VAL A 77 -6.24 13.87 -3.50
C VAL A 77 -7.42 14.83 -3.69
N ILE A 78 -8.62 14.43 -3.25
CA ILE A 78 -9.82 15.27 -3.28
C ILE A 78 -9.61 16.51 -2.42
N LEU A 79 -9.17 16.34 -1.17
CA LEU A 79 -8.88 17.45 -0.26
C LEU A 79 -7.80 18.38 -0.79
N ASN A 80 -6.79 17.82 -1.48
CA ASN A 80 -5.72 18.60 -2.06
C ASN A 80 -6.14 19.45 -3.27
N GLN A 81 -7.40 19.35 -3.74
CA GLN A 81 -7.93 20.29 -4.74
C GLN A 81 -8.20 21.67 -4.17
N ASN A 82 -8.56 21.76 -2.89
CA ASN A 82 -8.72 23.05 -2.23
C ASN A 82 -7.33 23.70 -2.06
N LYS A 83 -6.97 24.65 -2.94
CA LYS A 83 -5.63 25.26 -2.94
C LYS A 83 -5.45 26.33 -1.86
N THR A 84 -6.54 26.84 -1.28
CA THR A 84 -6.48 27.89 -0.24
C THR A 84 -6.42 27.30 1.17
N ALA A 85 -6.92 26.07 1.38
CA ALA A 85 -6.81 25.39 2.66
C ALA A 85 -5.35 25.01 2.99
N SER A 86 -4.98 25.22 4.25
CA SER A 86 -3.67 24.85 4.78
C SER A 86 -3.49 23.32 4.80
N ILE A 87 -2.25 22.86 4.99
CA ILE A 87 -1.96 21.43 5.09
C ILE A 87 -2.63 20.86 6.35
N GLU A 88 -2.57 21.61 7.46
CA GLU A 88 -3.15 21.21 8.74
C GLU A 88 -4.66 21.04 8.65
N SER A 89 -5.34 21.99 7.98
CA SER A 89 -6.79 21.90 7.76
C SER A 89 -7.17 20.66 6.93
N LYS A 90 -6.44 20.38 5.84
CA LYS A 90 -6.69 19.18 5.01
C LYS A 90 -6.39 17.89 5.75
N LEU A 91 -5.30 17.86 6.52
CA LEU A 91 -4.90 16.70 7.28
C LEU A 91 -5.89 16.43 8.41
N GLY A 92 -6.40 17.47 9.08
CA GLY A 92 -7.46 17.38 10.07
C GLY A 92 -8.73 16.74 9.52
N GLU A 93 -9.21 17.24 8.37
CA GLU A 93 -10.38 16.65 7.66
C GLU A 93 -10.14 15.19 7.26
N LEU A 94 -8.91 14.85 6.86
CA LEU A 94 -8.55 13.47 6.51
C LEU A 94 -8.55 12.55 7.73
N ILE A 95 -8.04 13.03 8.87
CA ILE A 95 -8.03 12.27 10.13
C ILE A 95 -9.47 12.05 10.62
N GLU A 96 -10.30 13.10 10.59
CA GLU A 96 -11.70 13.02 10.97
C GLU A 96 -12.43 11.98 10.10
N PHE A 97 -12.25 12.02 8.78
CA PHE A 97 -12.77 11.00 7.87
C PHE A 97 -12.31 9.58 8.25
N CYS A 98 -11.03 9.39 8.59
CA CYS A 98 -10.54 8.07 8.99
C CYS A 98 -11.22 7.58 10.28
N ILE A 99 -11.43 8.46 11.26
CA ILE A 99 -12.03 8.11 12.55
C ILE A 99 -13.54 7.89 12.42
N LEU A 100 -14.26 8.79 11.75
CA LEU A 100 -15.72 8.77 11.68
C LEU A 100 -16.23 7.80 10.62
N ASP A 101 -15.68 7.84 9.40
CA ASP A 101 -16.16 7.00 8.30
C ASP A 101 -15.51 5.62 8.31
N LEU A 102 -14.20 5.52 8.58
CA LEU A 102 -13.48 4.24 8.54
C LEU A 102 -13.34 3.57 9.90
N GLU A 103 -13.58 4.29 11.00
CA GLU A 103 -13.43 3.81 12.38
C GLU A 103 -12.02 3.28 12.67
N LYS A 104 -11.04 3.88 12.00
CA LYS A 104 -9.62 3.51 12.05
C LYS A 104 -8.75 4.75 12.14
N PHE A 105 -7.56 4.58 12.71
CA PHE A 105 -6.51 5.59 12.67
C PHE A 105 -5.30 5.02 11.92
N PRO A 106 -5.31 5.03 10.58
CA PRO A 106 -4.29 4.39 9.76
C PRO A 106 -3.07 5.30 9.61
N LYS A 107 -2.25 5.40 10.66
CA LYS A 107 -1.13 6.35 10.76
C LYS A 107 -0.17 6.28 9.57
N THR A 108 0.20 5.09 9.10
CA THR A 108 1.13 4.94 7.98
C THR A 108 0.50 5.39 6.66
N GLU A 109 -0.78 5.10 6.43
CA GLU A 109 -1.51 5.58 5.25
C GLU A 109 -1.68 7.11 5.29
N LEU A 110 -1.91 7.69 6.48
CA LEU A 110 -1.92 9.13 6.72
C LEU A 110 -0.55 9.77 6.43
N TYR A 111 0.55 9.11 6.77
CA TYR A 111 1.90 9.59 6.45
C TYR A 111 2.11 9.75 4.94
N PHE A 112 1.70 8.77 4.13
CA PHE A 112 1.80 8.89 2.66
C PHE A 112 0.86 9.97 2.09
N ALA A 113 -0.33 10.14 2.67
CA ALA A 113 -1.23 11.22 2.31
C ALA A 113 -0.64 12.61 2.65
N TRP A 114 -0.03 12.76 3.82
CA TRP A 114 0.68 13.97 4.23
C TRP A 114 1.84 14.28 3.26
N LYS A 115 2.64 13.27 2.88
CA LYS A 115 3.69 13.42 1.87
C LYS A 115 3.17 13.94 0.54
N LEU A 116 2.02 13.43 0.08
CA LEU A 116 1.35 13.90 -1.13
C LEU A 116 0.91 15.36 -0.99
N MET A 117 0.29 15.73 0.13
CA MET A 117 -0.22 17.10 0.34
C MET A 117 0.90 18.13 0.46
N LYS A 118 1.96 17.80 1.22
CA LYS A 118 3.05 18.73 1.55
C LYS A 118 4.14 18.79 0.46
N TYR A 119 4.56 17.63 -0.05
CA TYR A 119 5.68 17.51 -1.00
C TYR A 119 5.24 16.99 -2.38
N GLY A 120 3.95 16.89 -2.66
CA GLY A 120 3.45 16.34 -3.93
C GLY A 120 3.94 17.08 -5.18
N LYS A 121 4.34 18.35 -5.05
CA LYS A 121 4.93 19.14 -6.15
C LYS A 121 6.43 18.87 -6.37
N SER A 122 7.14 18.40 -5.35
CA SER A 122 8.58 18.11 -5.41
C SER A 122 8.88 16.63 -5.62
N LEU A 123 7.90 15.75 -5.41
CA LEU A 123 8.03 14.31 -5.57
C LEU A 123 7.30 13.82 -6.82
N ARG A 124 8.06 13.41 -7.84
CA ARG A 124 7.52 12.97 -9.14
C ARG A 124 6.68 11.71 -9.06
N PHE A 125 6.82 10.96 -7.98
CA PHE A 125 5.94 9.85 -7.67
C PHE A 125 4.46 10.29 -7.64
N PHE A 126 4.17 11.49 -7.14
CA PHE A 126 2.81 12.04 -7.05
C PHE A 126 2.35 12.84 -8.28
N ASP A 127 3.24 13.13 -9.25
CA ASP A 127 2.90 13.82 -10.51
C ASP A 127 1.64 13.26 -11.19
N PRO A 128 1.44 11.92 -11.28
CA PRO A 128 0.28 11.38 -11.99
C PRO A 128 -1.06 11.85 -11.43
N VAL A 129 -1.12 12.24 -10.15
CA VAL A 129 -2.34 12.64 -9.43
C VAL A 129 -2.32 14.10 -8.99
N SER A 130 -1.31 14.87 -9.45
CA SER A 130 -1.17 16.31 -9.17
C SER A 130 -2.34 17.14 -9.71
N GLN A 131 -2.95 16.70 -10.81
CA GLN A 131 -4.18 17.22 -11.39
C GLN A 131 -5.20 16.09 -11.55
N ILE A 132 -6.45 16.36 -11.22
CA ILE A 132 -7.54 15.39 -11.40
C ILE A 132 -7.95 15.37 -12.87
N GLY A 133 -8.21 14.17 -13.37
CA GLY A 133 -8.84 13.94 -14.67
C GLY A 133 -9.25 12.48 -14.81
N LYS A 134 -9.81 12.11 -15.98
CA LYS A 134 -10.44 10.79 -16.22
C LYS A 134 -9.58 9.57 -15.87
N LYS A 135 -8.25 9.69 -15.88
CA LYS A 135 -7.30 8.60 -15.57
C LYS A 135 -6.84 8.58 -14.10
N THR A 136 -7.18 9.57 -13.28
CA THR A 136 -6.68 9.72 -11.90
C THR A 136 -7.08 8.54 -11.02
N LYS A 137 -8.31 8.03 -11.15
CA LYS A 137 -8.76 6.79 -10.49
C LYS A 137 -7.81 5.61 -10.76
N GLY A 138 -7.51 5.34 -12.03
CA GLY A 138 -6.62 4.24 -12.41
C GLY A 138 -5.19 4.42 -11.89
N LYS A 139 -4.70 5.66 -11.91
CA LYS A 139 -3.37 6.02 -11.40
C LYS A 139 -3.28 5.85 -9.87
N LEU A 140 -4.30 6.28 -9.12
CA LEU A 140 -4.37 6.09 -7.67
C LEU A 140 -4.42 4.60 -7.29
N ARG A 141 -5.16 3.78 -8.05
CA ARG A 141 -5.15 2.32 -7.84
C ARG A 141 -3.75 1.73 -8.06
N GLY A 142 -3.03 2.14 -9.10
CA GLY A 142 -1.63 1.72 -9.32
C GLY A 142 -0.72 2.18 -8.19
N MET A 143 -0.78 3.47 -7.84
CA MET A 143 0.00 4.06 -6.75
C MET A 143 -0.22 3.38 -5.40
N SER A 144 -1.46 2.95 -5.11
CA SER A 144 -1.78 2.19 -3.90
C SER A 144 -1.06 0.84 -3.86
N TRP A 145 -0.84 0.19 -5.01
CA TRP A 145 -0.05 -1.04 -5.08
C TRP A 145 1.42 -0.78 -4.86
N ASP A 146 1.96 0.29 -5.45
CA ASP A 146 3.36 0.68 -5.29
C ASP A 146 3.67 0.97 -3.81
N ILE A 147 2.89 1.85 -3.16
CA ILE A 147 3.06 2.13 -1.73
C ILE A 147 2.82 0.87 -0.88
N PHE A 148 1.82 0.05 -1.23
CA PHE A 148 1.56 -1.19 -0.50
C PHE A 148 2.72 -2.19 -0.60
N ALA A 149 3.52 -2.19 -1.68
CA ALA A 149 4.71 -3.01 -1.77
C ALA A 149 5.72 -2.67 -0.65
N LEU A 150 5.84 -1.39 -0.27
CA LEU A 150 6.64 -0.97 0.88
C LEU A 150 6.04 -1.48 2.19
N ARG A 151 4.74 -1.32 2.38
CA ARG A 151 4.01 -1.84 3.57
C ARG A 151 4.10 -3.35 3.71
N TYR A 152 4.17 -4.04 2.58
CA TYR A 152 4.33 -5.48 2.55
C TYR A 152 5.70 -5.90 3.07
N GLN A 153 6.77 -5.16 2.75
CA GLN A 153 8.09 -5.40 3.33
C GLN A 153 8.05 -5.30 4.86
N GLU A 154 7.38 -4.29 5.41
CA GLU A 154 7.22 -4.14 6.86
C GLU A 154 6.57 -5.37 7.51
N THR A 155 5.60 -5.98 6.83
CA THR A 155 4.97 -7.23 7.29
C THR A 155 5.92 -8.43 7.19
N MET A 156 6.78 -8.47 6.18
CA MET A 156 7.80 -9.52 6.08
C MET A 156 8.86 -9.39 7.17
N ALA A 157 9.20 -8.16 7.58
CA ALA A 157 10.17 -7.92 8.65
C ALA A 157 9.74 -8.51 10.00
N SER A 158 8.42 -8.63 10.25
CA SER A 158 7.89 -9.30 11.45
C SER A 158 7.63 -10.79 11.31
N LYS A 159 7.85 -11.36 10.12
CA LYS A 159 7.82 -12.81 9.96
C LYS A 159 9.17 -13.38 10.35
N SER A 160 9.49 -13.30 11.64
CA SER A 160 10.64 -13.99 12.21
C SER A 160 10.21 -14.97 13.29
N TYR A 161 11.04 -16.00 13.47
CA TYR A 161 10.95 -16.93 14.59
C TYR A 161 11.91 -16.45 15.70
N GLU A 162 11.74 -16.96 16.92
CA GLU A 162 12.53 -16.54 18.08
C GLU A 162 14.04 -16.50 17.78
N GLY A 163 14.67 -15.35 18.02
CA GLY A 163 16.12 -15.14 17.86
C GLY A 163 16.59 -14.70 16.48
N ASP A 164 15.74 -14.76 15.45
CA ASP A 164 16.07 -14.33 14.08
C ASP A 164 15.30 -13.07 13.69
N PHE A 165 15.78 -12.38 12.65
CA PHE A 165 15.05 -11.27 12.02
C PHE A 165 15.23 -11.31 10.50
N PHE A 166 14.16 -11.00 9.77
CA PHE A 166 14.19 -10.93 8.31
C PHE A 166 14.34 -9.48 7.85
N ILE A 167 15.36 -9.19 7.05
CA ILE A 167 15.51 -7.88 6.40
C ILE A 167 14.95 -7.98 4.97
N PRO A 168 13.72 -7.50 4.70
CA PRO A 168 13.19 -7.46 3.35
C PRO A 168 13.98 -6.44 2.52
N PHE A 169 14.33 -6.82 1.29
CA PHE A 169 14.85 -5.89 0.30
C PHE A 169 14.08 -6.02 -1.01
N PHE A 170 14.03 -4.94 -1.78
CA PHE A 170 13.39 -4.90 -3.09
C PHE A 170 14.26 -4.08 -4.04
N ALA A 171 14.42 -4.58 -5.26
CA ALA A 171 15.14 -3.91 -6.32
C ALA A 171 14.15 -3.48 -7.41
N SER A 172 14.24 -2.22 -7.84
CA SER A 172 13.38 -1.66 -8.88
C SER A 172 14.19 -0.85 -9.88
N PHE A 173 13.83 -0.98 -11.15
CA PHE A 173 14.26 -0.06 -12.21
C PHE A 173 13.25 1.09 -12.42
N ASP A 174 12.16 1.12 -11.66
CA ASP A 174 11.23 2.25 -11.67
C ASP A 174 11.79 3.41 -10.86
N ASN A 175 12.27 4.43 -11.56
CA ASN A 175 12.86 5.62 -10.94
C ASN A 175 11.89 6.39 -10.04
N ARG A 176 10.57 6.38 -10.32
CA ARG A 176 9.59 7.06 -9.47
C ARG A 176 9.38 6.30 -8.16
N PHE A 177 9.40 4.98 -8.24
CA PHE A 177 9.36 4.14 -7.04
C PHE A 177 10.61 4.35 -6.18
N VAL A 178 11.80 4.35 -6.79
CA VAL A 178 13.08 4.61 -6.08
C VAL A 178 13.10 6.00 -5.45
N GLU A 179 12.50 7.00 -6.09
CA GLU A 179 12.36 8.33 -5.53
C GLU A 179 11.45 8.34 -4.28
N LEU A 180 10.32 7.64 -4.33
CA LEU A 180 9.44 7.50 -3.16
C LEU A 180 10.17 6.87 -1.97
N THR A 181 10.92 5.79 -2.19
CA THR A 181 11.63 5.11 -1.09
C THR A 181 12.70 5.99 -0.47
N LYS A 182 13.40 6.80 -1.29
CA LYS A 182 14.36 7.80 -0.81
C LYS A 182 13.69 8.97 -0.10
N ALA A 183 12.47 9.33 -0.49
CA ALA A 183 11.69 10.39 0.14
C ALA A 183 11.01 9.97 1.45
N CYS A 184 10.86 8.66 1.67
CA CYS A 184 10.29 8.05 2.87
C CYS A 184 11.25 7.04 3.51
N PRO A 185 12.49 7.44 3.86
CA PRO A 185 13.48 6.50 4.39
C PRO A 185 13.05 6.02 5.77
N ILE A 186 13.05 4.69 5.97
CA ILE A 186 12.75 4.06 7.25
C ILE A 186 13.98 4.19 8.15
N ARG A 187 13.80 4.77 9.33
CA ARG A 187 14.84 4.93 10.36
C ARG A 187 14.84 3.77 11.35
N ALA A 188 13.66 3.29 11.72
CA ALA A 188 13.51 2.18 12.66
C ALA A 188 12.22 1.39 12.39
N VAL A 189 12.21 0.14 12.85
CA VAL A 189 11.05 -0.73 12.89
C VAL A 189 10.84 -1.16 14.34
N LEU A 190 9.64 -0.94 14.86
CA LEU A 190 9.23 -1.42 16.18
C LEU A 190 8.27 -2.58 16.00
N ILE A 191 8.51 -3.66 16.74
CA ILE A 191 7.63 -4.82 16.83
C ILE A 191 6.88 -4.68 18.14
N ASP A 192 5.58 -4.42 18.07
CA ASP A 192 4.69 -4.36 19.23
C ASP A 192 3.99 -5.71 19.36
N GLU A 193 4.49 -6.53 20.28
CA GLU A 193 3.98 -7.88 20.54
C GLU A 193 2.56 -7.84 21.12
N VAL A 194 2.23 -6.82 21.92
CA VAL A 194 0.91 -6.71 22.58
C VAL A 194 -0.15 -6.28 21.57
N GLY A 195 0.19 -5.34 20.69
CA GLY A 195 -0.69 -4.89 19.62
C GLY A 195 -0.70 -5.79 18.38
N GLU A 196 0.14 -6.84 18.36
CA GLU A 196 0.39 -7.73 17.23
C GLU A 196 0.66 -6.96 15.93
N ASN A 197 1.48 -5.91 16.00
CA ASN A 197 1.69 -5.00 14.89
C ASN A 197 3.14 -4.53 14.74
N VAL A 198 3.47 -4.15 13.50
CA VAL A 198 4.74 -3.53 13.14
C VAL A 198 4.52 -2.06 12.92
N ILE A 199 5.38 -1.24 13.53
CA ILE A 199 5.38 0.20 13.37
C ILE A 199 6.70 0.60 12.71
N THR A 200 6.61 1.21 11.53
CA THR A 200 7.74 1.88 10.91
C THR A 200 7.84 3.31 11.40
N ILE A 201 9.08 3.74 11.65
CA ILE A 201 9.42 5.13 11.97
C ILE A 201 10.23 5.66 10.80
N GLN A 202 9.69 6.64 10.10
CA GLN A 202 10.40 7.31 9.01
C GLN A 202 11.38 8.37 9.56
N LEU A 203 12.37 8.76 8.75
CA LEU A 203 13.40 9.71 9.17
C LEU A 203 12.82 11.08 9.57
N ASP A 204 11.74 11.48 8.92
CA ASP A 204 10.98 12.71 9.11
C ASP A 204 9.74 12.51 9.99
N GLU A 205 9.70 11.42 10.78
CA GLU A 205 8.59 11.11 11.68
C GLU A 205 8.25 12.28 12.61
N ILE A 206 9.26 13.01 13.11
CA ILE A 206 9.04 14.18 14.00
C ILE A 206 8.21 15.24 13.28
N GLU A 207 8.57 15.58 12.04
CA GLU A 207 7.84 16.59 11.27
C GLU A 207 6.40 16.14 11.00
N PHE A 208 6.24 14.86 10.60
CA PHE A 208 4.92 14.29 10.41
C PHE A 208 4.08 14.31 11.69
N GLN A 209 4.64 13.91 12.84
CA GLN A 209 3.93 13.92 14.12
C GLN A 209 3.53 15.32 14.56
N THR A 210 4.41 16.31 14.41
CA THR A 210 4.08 17.71 14.73
C THR A 210 2.90 18.20 13.90
N GLU A 211 2.93 17.98 12.59
CA GLU A 211 1.83 18.36 11.69
C GLU A 211 0.54 17.60 12.02
N LEU A 212 0.65 16.30 12.27
CA LEU A 212 -0.49 15.45 12.64
C LEU A 212 -1.15 15.95 13.93
N THR A 213 -0.37 16.28 14.96
CA THR A 213 -0.86 16.82 16.24
C THR A 213 -1.50 18.19 16.05
N ASN A 214 -0.87 19.09 15.30
CA ASN A 214 -1.41 20.44 15.04
C ASN A 214 -2.71 20.42 14.23
N SER A 215 -2.94 19.36 13.45
CA SER A 215 -4.12 19.19 12.61
C SER A 215 -5.34 18.65 13.38
N MET A 216 -5.16 18.18 14.61
CA MET A 216 -6.21 17.54 15.41
C MET A 216 -6.73 18.48 16.50
N SER A 217 -8.03 18.40 16.78
CA SER A 217 -8.59 19.08 17.94
C SER A 217 -8.10 18.44 19.25
N SER A 218 -8.18 19.18 20.36
CA SER A 218 -7.85 18.68 21.69
C SER A 218 -8.67 17.43 22.06
N GLU A 219 -9.95 17.39 21.67
CA GLU A 219 -10.84 16.25 21.87
C GLU A 219 -10.38 15.02 21.08
N MET A 220 -10.01 15.21 19.81
CA MET A 220 -9.48 14.13 18.97
C MET A 220 -8.17 13.58 19.51
N LEU A 221 -7.27 14.45 19.96
CA LEU A 221 -6.01 14.05 20.59
C LEU A 221 -6.24 13.22 21.86
N ALA A 222 -7.15 13.66 22.73
CA ALA A 222 -7.51 12.93 23.94
C ALA A 222 -8.11 11.54 23.61
N GLU A 223 -8.97 11.46 22.59
CA GLU A 223 -9.58 10.21 22.12
C GLU A 223 -8.54 9.23 21.55
N LEU A 224 -7.55 9.74 20.81
CA LEU A 224 -6.51 8.94 20.18
C LEU A 224 -5.47 8.44 21.18
N ASN A 225 -5.15 9.24 22.20
CA ASN A 225 -4.21 8.90 23.26
C ASN A 225 -4.80 7.99 24.35
N ASN A 226 -6.12 7.81 24.39
CA ASN A 226 -6.76 6.84 25.28
C ASN A 226 -6.43 5.40 24.85
N SER A 227 -5.64 4.67 25.66
CA SER A 227 -5.15 3.32 25.36
C SER A 227 -6.27 2.30 25.15
N THR A 228 -7.29 2.30 26.00
CA THR A 228 -8.44 1.39 25.89
C THR A 228 -9.20 1.62 24.59
N LYS A 229 -9.48 2.88 24.25
CA LYS A 229 -10.16 3.23 22.99
C LYS A 229 -9.30 2.94 21.77
N LYS A 230 -7.97 3.14 21.87
CA LYS A 230 -7.02 2.76 20.83
C LYS A 230 -7.07 1.26 20.53
N LEU A 231 -6.99 0.41 21.56
CA LEU A 231 -7.10 -1.04 21.40
C LEU A 231 -8.45 -1.44 20.80
N ALA A 232 -9.54 -0.84 21.27
CA ALA A 232 -10.87 -1.09 20.71
C ALA A 232 -10.95 -0.74 19.20
N ARG A 233 -10.39 0.40 18.78
CA ARG A 233 -10.30 0.78 17.36
C ARG A 233 -9.40 -0.16 16.56
N MET A 234 -8.25 -0.57 17.12
CA MET A 234 -7.34 -1.52 16.46
C MET A 234 -8.04 -2.85 16.18
N ASN A 235 -8.77 -3.37 17.16
CA ASN A 235 -9.46 -4.66 17.08
C ASN A 235 -10.77 -4.63 16.29
N LYS A 236 -11.37 -3.45 16.08
CA LYS A 236 -12.61 -3.33 15.30
C LYS A 236 -12.40 -3.81 13.86
N PRO A 237 -13.12 -4.81 13.35
CA PRO A 237 -12.93 -5.27 11.99
C PRO A 237 -13.45 -4.23 10.99
N LEU A 238 -12.59 -3.77 10.10
CA LEU A 238 -13.02 -3.00 8.92
C LEU A 238 -13.39 -3.97 7.80
N THR A 239 -14.64 -4.02 7.35
CA THR A 239 -15.04 -4.98 6.31
C THR A 239 -14.59 -4.54 4.92
N GLU A 240 -14.39 -5.50 4.02
CA GLU A 240 -14.08 -5.21 2.62
C GLU A 240 -15.22 -4.44 1.95
N ASP A 241 -16.47 -4.84 2.21
CA ASP A 241 -17.65 -4.16 1.66
C ASP A 241 -17.73 -2.69 2.08
N LYS A 242 -17.38 -2.37 3.34
CA LYS A 242 -17.33 -0.98 3.81
C LYS A 242 -16.26 -0.18 3.06
N LEU A 243 -15.07 -0.75 2.87
CA LEU A 243 -14.01 -0.10 2.10
C LEU A 243 -14.38 0.09 0.63
N ILE A 244 -15.06 -0.88 0.01
CA ILE A 244 -15.56 -0.78 -1.36
C ILE A 244 -16.62 0.31 -1.45
N ALA A 245 -17.59 0.34 -0.53
CA ALA A 245 -18.66 1.33 -0.52
C ALA A 245 -18.10 2.76 -0.37
N VAL A 246 -17.21 2.97 0.60
CA VAL A 246 -16.55 4.28 0.80
C VAL A 246 -15.67 4.64 -0.40
N GLY A 247 -14.91 3.69 -0.93
CA GLY A 247 -14.08 3.88 -2.11
C GLY A 247 -14.90 4.30 -3.33
N ASN A 248 -16.02 3.64 -3.59
CA ASN A 248 -16.93 3.99 -4.69
C ASN A 248 -17.50 5.40 -4.53
N LYS A 249 -17.91 5.78 -3.31
CA LYS A 249 -18.39 7.15 -3.02
C LYS A 249 -17.32 8.20 -3.33
N LEU A 250 -16.08 7.97 -2.90
CA LEU A 250 -14.97 8.88 -3.19
C LEU A 250 -14.59 8.89 -4.67
N GLU A 251 -14.70 7.75 -5.37
CA GLU A 251 -14.48 7.72 -6.82
C GLU A 251 -15.52 8.56 -7.57
N VAL A 252 -16.79 8.54 -7.15
CA VAL A 252 -17.83 9.42 -7.71
C VAL A 252 -17.52 10.89 -7.42
N GLN A 253 -17.14 11.22 -6.18
CA GLN A 253 -16.74 12.58 -5.82
C GLN A 253 -15.51 13.05 -6.63
N LEU A 254 -14.55 12.17 -6.89
CA LEU A 254 -13.37 12.48 -7.71
C LEU A 254 -13.77 12.81 -9.17
N GLU A 255 -14.82 12.18 -9.68
CA GLU A 255 -15.34 12.40 -11.04
C GLU A 255 -16.01 13.78 -11.20
N GLU A 256 -16.44 14.43 -10.12
CA GLU A 256 -16.96 15.82 -10.15
C GLU A 256 -15.87 16.85 -10.54
N TYR A 257 -14.60 16.49 -10.42
CA TYR A 257 -13.45 17.32 -10.80
C TYR A 257 -12.84 16.95 -12.17
N CYS A 258 -13.41 15.96 -12.90
CA CYS A 258 -12.89 15.43 -14.16
C CYS A 258 -13.54 16.04 -15.40
#